data_AF-A0A7Y3M7P5-F1
#
_entry.id   AF-A0A7Y3M7P5-F1
#
_cell.length_a   1.000
_cell.length_b   1.000
_cell.length_c   1.000
_cell.angle_alpha   90.00
_cell.angle_beta   90.00
_cell.angle_gamma   90.00
#
_symmetry.space_group_name_H-M   'P 1'
#
loop_
_entity.id
_entity.type
_entity.pdbx_description
1 polymer ?
#
loop_
_entity_poly.entity_id
_entity_poly.type
_entity_poly.pdbx_seq_one_letter_code
_entity_poly.pdbx_strand_id
1 'polypeptide(L)' 'AKHVLLSDPEKRAAGAYGVLALGGLYTKRWTYYIDREGIVRAIDKNVRVESAGQDMAAKLSALGFARRGEKP' A
#
# COMPACT_ATOMS: atom_id res chain seq x y z
N ALA A 1 6.46 2.62 15.11
CA ALA A 1 6.72 3.45 13.91
C ALA A 1 5.60 4.49 13.78
N LYS A 2 5.90 5.72 13.34
CA LYS A 2 4.86 6.73 13.10
C LYS A 2 4.18 6.41 11.77
N HIS A 3 2.99 5.81 11.83
CA HIS A 3 2.16 5.59 10.64
C HIS A 3 1.32 6.84 10.40
N VAL A 4 1.36 7.36 9.17
CA VAL A 4 0.54 8.50 8.77
C VAL A 4 -0.75 7.96 8.17
N LEU A 5 -1.88 8.47 8.66
CA LEU A 5 -3.18 8.25 8.04
C LEU A 5 -3.48 9.46 7.15
N LEU A 6 -3.74 9.22 5.87
CA LEU A 6 -4.20 10.24 4.93
C LEU A 6 -5.67 9.98 4.59
N SER A 7 -6.47 11.03 4.59
CA SER A 7 -7.89 10.97 4.19
C SER A 7 -8.05 11.37 2.73
N ASP A 8 -8.89 10.65 1.98
CA ASP A 8 -9.31 10.95 0.60
C ASP A 8 -10.84 11.18 0.56
N PRO A 9 -11.34 12.30 1.14
CA PRO A 9 -12.78 12.53 1.26
C PRO A 9 -13.50 12.66 -0.09
N GLU A 10 -12.79 13.15 -1.10
CA GLU A 10 -13.31 13.30 -2.47
C GLU A 10 -13.21 12.02 -3.31
N LYS A 11 -12.59 10.96 -2.78
CA LYS A 11 -12.41 9.66 -3.44
C LYS A 11 -11.64 9.73 -4.76
N ARG A 12 -10.88 10.82 -5.01
CA ARG A 12 -10.15 11.00 -6.27
C ARG A 12 -8.99 10.03 -6.38
N ALA A 13 -8.20 9.89 -5.32
CA ALA A 13 -7.09 8.95 -5.29
C ALA A 13 -7.61 7.52 -5.35
N ALA A 14 -8.62 7.19 -4.54
CA ALA A 14 -9.24 5.87 -4.54
C ALA A 14 -9.80 5.47 -5.92
N GLY A 15 -10.41 6.42 -6.64
CA GLY A 15 -10.87 6.24 -8.02
C GLY A 15 -9.70 6.01 -9.00
N ALA A 16 -8.65 6.83 -8.93
CA ALA A 16 -7.47 6.69 -9.78
C ALA A 16 -6.75 5.34 -9.58
N TYR A 17 -6.66 4.86 -8.34
CA TYR A 17 -6.12 3.54 -8.02
C TYR A 17 -7.10 2.38 -8.31
N GLY A 18 -8.33 2.64 -8.72
CA GLY A 18 -9.31 1.60 -9.03
C GLY A 18 -9.71 0.74 -7.82
N VAL A 19 -9.60 1.28 -6.59
CA VAL A 19 -9.89 0.51 -5.36
C VAL A 19 -11.34 0.61 -4.92
N LEU A 20 -12.14 1.46 -5.56
CA LEU A 20 -13.55 1.66 -5.22
C LEU A 20 -14.35 0.36 -5.44
N ALA A 21 -15.15 -0.01 -4.45
CA ALA A 21 -16.05 -1.15 -4.48
C ALA A 21 -17.52 -0.69 -4.41
N LEU A 22 -18.42 -1.52 -4.93
CA LEU A 22 -19.88 -1.28 -4.93
C LEU A 22 -20.26 0.16 -5.32
N GLY A 23 -19.85 0.61 -6.50
CA GLY A 23 -20.16 1.96 -6.98
C GLY A 23 -19.50 3.09 -6.18
N GLY A 24 -18.49 2.80 -5.36
CA GLY A 24 -17.77 3.78 -4.56
C GLY A 24 -18.27 3.92 -3.12
N LEU A 25 -19.07 2.97 -2.62
CA LEU A 25 -19.49 2.95 -1.22
C LEU A 25 -18.29 2.84 -0.25
N TYR A 26 -17.30 2.03 -0.59
CA TYR A 26 -16.07 1.86 0.19
C TYR A 26 -14.87 1.48 -0.70
N THR A 27 -13.68 1.41 -0.10
CA THR A 27 -12.43 1.00 -0.76
C THR A 27 -12.06 -0.45 -0.43
N LYS A 28 -11.56 -1.19 -1.42
CA LYS A 28 -10.99 -2.52 -1.19
C LYS A 28 -9.72 -2.41 -0.36
N ARG A 29 -9.49 -3.39 0.51
CA ARG A 29 -8.28 -3.46 1.34
C ARG A 29 -7.10 -3.98 0.52
N TRP A 30 -6.42 -3.09 -0.17
CA TRP A 30 -5.23 -3.39 -0.97
C TRP A 30 -4.02 -2.62 -0.46
N THR A 31 -2.83 -3.21 -0.59
CA THR A 31 -1.57 -2.55 -0.31
C THR A 31 -0.80 -2.31 -1.61
N TYR A 32 -0.50 -1.05 -1.90
CA TYR A 32 0.34 -0.66 -3.02
C TYR A 32 1.77 -0.44 -2.55
N TYR A 33 2.73 -1.06 -3.23
CA TYR A 33 4.16 -0.86 -3.00
C TYR A 33 4.68 0.07 -4.10
N ILE A 34 5.02 1.30 -3.73
CA ILE A 34 5.39 2.38 -4.66
C ILE A 34 6.84 2.78 -4.38
N ASP A 35 7.67 2.88 -5.42
CA ASP A 35 9.05 3.36 -5.29
C ASP A 35 9.17 4.88 -5.23
N ARG A 36 10.40 5.40 -5.16
CA ARG A 36 10.66 6.83 -4.98
C ARG A 36 10.34 7.64 -6.23
N GLU A 37 10.32 6.97 -7.37
CA GLU A 37 9.97 7.46 -8.69
C GLU A 37 8.45 7.49 -8.91
N GLY A 38 7.67 6.96 -7.95
CA GLY A 38 6.22 6.91 -8.03
C GLY A 38 5.66 5.71 -8.80
N ILE A 39 6.50 4.72 -9.12
CA ILE A 39 6.10 3.53 -9.86
C ILE A 39 5.55 2.48 -8.91
N VAL A 40 4.37 1.95 -9.23
CA VAL A 40 3.78 0.81 -8.52
C VAL A 40 4.56 -0.45 -8.86
N ARG A 41 5.32 -0.97 -7.89
CA ARG A 41 6.14 -2.18 -8.02
C ARG A 41 5.39 -3.46 -7.70
N ALA A 42 4.36 -3.37 -6.86
CA ALA A 42 3.46 -4.48 -6.59
C ALA A 42 2.12 -3.98 -6.01
N ILE A 43 1.10 -4.82 -6.13
CA ILE A 43 -0.19 -4.63 -5.48
C ILE A 43 -0.54 -5.93 -4.76
N ASP A 44 -0.72 -5.87 -3.44
CA ASP A 44 -1.28 -6.97 -2.67
C ASP A 44 -2.79 -6.74 -2.48
N LYS A 45 -3.59 -7.67 -3.01
CA LYS A 45 -5.06 -7.63 -2.96
C LYS A 45 -5.65 -8.59 -1.92
N ASN A 46 -4.83 -9.43 -1.30
CA ASN A 46 -5.24 -10.50 -0.38
C ASN A 46 -4.72 -10.21 1.04
N VAL A 47 -4.90 -8.98 1.49
CA VAL A 47 -4.35 -8.51 2.77
C VAL A 47 -5.03 -9.21 3.94
N ARG A 48 -4.23 -9.87 4.78
CA ARG A 48 -4.65 -10.39 6.08
C ARG A 48 -4.37 -9.36 7.16
N VAL A 49 -5.41 -8.95 7.88
CA VAL A 49 -5.31 -7.85 8.88
C VAL A 49 -4.34 -8.22 10.01
N GLU A 50 -4.38 -9.47 10.44
CA GLU A 50 -3.58 -10.00 11.56
C GLU A 50 -2.07 -9.95 11.28
N SER A 51 -1.66 -10.21 10.03
CA SER A 51 -0.25 -10.29 9.63
C SER A 51 0.22 -9.11 8.77
N ALA A 52 -0.63 -8.10 8.53
CA ALA A 52 -0.38 -7.04 7.54
C ALA A 52 1.00 -6.37 7.68
N GLY A 53 1.43 -6.07 8.91
CA GLY A 53 2.74 -5.46 9.14
C GLY A 53 3.92 -6.36 8.72
N GLN A 54 3.85 -7.65 9.03
CA GLN A 54 4.88 -8.63 8.70
C GLN A 54 4.89 -8.92 7.20
N ASP A 55 3.71 -9.08 6.60
CA ASP A 55 3.55 -9.34 5.17
C ASP A 55 4.11 -8.17 4.34
N MET A 56 3.84 -6.92 4.76
CA MET A 56 4.42 -5.73 4.13
C MET A 56 5.94 -5.70 4.21
N ALA A 57 6.53 -6.00 5.37
CA ALA A 57 7.97 -6.02 5.53
C ALA A 57 8.63 -7.11 4.66
N ALA A 58 8.05 -8.31 4.62
CA ALA A 58 8.53 -9.40 3.79
C ALA A 58 8.44 -9.06 2.30
N LYS A 59 7.33 -8.45 1.86
CA LYS A 59 7.14 -8.04 0.47
C LYS A 59 8.11 -6.93 0.05
N LEU A 60 8.35 -5.94 0.91
CA LEU A 60 9.35 -4.89 0.66
C LEU A 60 10.76 -5.49 0.49
N SER A 61 11.16 -6.43 1.36
CA SER A 61 12.44 -7.14 1.21
C SER A 61 12.52 -7.95 -0.08
N ALA A 62 11.46 -8.68 -0.44
CA ALA A 62 11.40 -9.46 -1.69
C ALA A 62 11.47 -8.59 -2.96
N LEU A 63 11.01 -7.33 -2.87
CA LEU A 63 11.08 -6.35 -3.95
C LEU A 63 12.42 -5.59 -4.00
N GLY A 64 13.35 -5.85 -3.06
CA GLY A 64 14.66 -5.20 -3.02
C GLY A 64 14.67 -3.80 -2.41
N PHE A 65 13.63 -3.41 -1.65
CA PHE A 65 13.66 -2.14 -0.94
C PHE A 65 14.60 -2.22 0.27
N ALA A 66 15.48 -1.22 0.39
CA ALA A 66 16.39 -1.10 1.52
C ALA A 66 15.64 -1.05 2.85
N ARG A 67 16.13 -1.77 3.86
CA ARG A 67 15.61 -1.61 5.22
C ARG A 67 16.03 -0.25 5.77
N ARG A 68 15.14 0.35 6.57
CA ARG A 68 15.48 1.57 7.31
C ARG A 68 16.70 1.30 8.19
N GLY A 69 17.81 1.99 7.90
CA GLY A 69 19.11 1.84 8.59
C GLY A 69 20.18 1.12 7.77
N GLU A 70 19.81 0.51 6.66
CA GLU A 70 20.74 -0.08 5.69
C GLU A 70 21.31 1.06 4.84
N LYS A 71 22.65 1.19 4.80
CA LYS A 71 23.30 2.16 3.93
C LYS A 71 23.11 1.71 2.46
N PRO A 72 22.96 2.66 1.51
CA PRO A 72 22.93 2.33 0.10
C PRO A 72 24.17 1.55 -0.35
#